data_AF-A0A950YE79-F1
#
_entry.id   AF-A0A950YE79-F1
#
_cell.length_a   1.000
_cell.length_b   1.000
_cell.length_c   1.000
_cell.angle_alpha   90.00
_cell.angle_beta   90.00
_cell.angle_gamma   90.00
#
_symmetry.space_group_name_H-M   'P 1'
#
loop_
_entity.id
_entity.type
_entity.pdbx_description
1 polymer ?
#
loop_
_entity_poly.entity_id
_entity_poly.type
_entity_poly.pdbx_seq_one_letter_code
_entity_poly.pdbx_strand_id
1 'polypeptide(L)'
;MSDTHHAPAEPQKIISIDAEYLSGHRFPYQEDISLVEDIDLMAATPGPDLNWLEDVQLLEEEGTPAVFDRYSNSFLKIYFPIPEGRENEIARKVLIKHLQAGNSYGIALKERHCKFPQPQLGPWVEDSPTVGTDWKPSVLEGWEPPEH
;
A
#
# COMPACT_ATOMS: atom_id res chain seq x y z
N MET A 1 34.78 38.98 15.15
CA MET A 1 33.82 38.01 15.72
C MET A 1 33.34 37.18 14.54
N SER A 2 33.79 35.93 14.43
CA SER A 2 33.36 35.04 13.35
C SER A 2 32.06 34.37 13.76
N ASP A 3 31.00 34.64 13.01
CA ASP A 3 29.76 33.88 13.08
C ASP A 3 29.99 32.49 12.48
N THR A 4 30.05 31.48 13.35
CA THR A 4 30.02 30.08 12.96
C THR A 4 28.58 29.73 12.58
N HIS A 5 28.29 29.75 11.27
CA HIS A 5 27.08 29.16 10.74
C HIS A 5 27.00 27.69 11.17
N HIS A 6 26.11 27.37 12.12
CA HIS A 6 25.72 25.99 12.37
C HIS A 6 24.98 25.50 11.14
N ALA A 7 25.57 24.53 10.44
CA ALA A 7 24.83 23.77 9.45
C ALA A 7 23.59 23.17 10.14
N PRO A 8 22.38 23.27 9.55
CA PRO A 8 21.21 22.61 10.12
C PRO A 8 21.51 21.11 10.23
N ALA A 9 21.19 20.53 11.38
CA ALA A 9 21.35 19.10 11.60
C ALA A 9 20.60 18.31 10.50
N GLU A 10 21.19 17.20 10.03
CA GLU A 10 20.48 16.33 9.09
C GLU A 10 19.11 15.94 9.68
N PRO A 11 18.02 16.03 8.91
CA PRO A 11 16.73 15.56 9.37
C PRO A 11 16.81 14.06 9.67
N GLN A 12 16.08 13.61 10.69
CA GLN A 12 15.89 12.20 10.96
C GLN A 12 15.33 11.53 9.70
N LYS A 13 16.10 10.61 9.12
CA LYS A 13 15.66 9.76 8.02
C LYS A 13 14.68 8.75 8.62
N ILE A 14 13.41 8.85 8.27
CA ILE A 14 12.45 7.78 8.51
C ILE A 14 12.83 6.66 7.54
N ILE A 15 13.37 5.57 8.06
CA ILE A 15 13.91 4.46 7.28
C ILE A 15 12.77 3.53 6.81
N SER A 16 11.67 3.49 7.56
CA SER A 16 10.53 2.60 7.36
C SER A 16 9.32 3.37 6.84
N ILE A 17 8.76 2.90 5.72
CA ILE A 17 7.44 3.30 5.26
C ILE A 17 6.56 2.06 5.42
N ASP A 18 5.78 2.02 6.50
CA ASP A 18 4.77 1.00 6.70
C ASP A 18 3.36 1.54 6.45
N ALA A 19 2.42 0.63 6.20
CA ALA A 19 1.06 0.96 5.86
C ALA A 19 0.33 1.70 7.00
N GLU A 20 0.72 1.49 8.26
CA GLU A 20 0.13 2.16 9.42
C GLU A 20 0.55 3.63 9.48
N TYR A 21 1.82 3.91 9.18
CA TYR A 21 2.34 5.26 9.07
C TYR A 21 1.63 6.03 7.95
N LEU A 22 1.44 5.40 6.78
CA LEU A 22 0.77 6.02 5.63
C LEU A 22 -0.73 6.26 5.87
N SER A 23 -1.40 5.33 6.55
CA SER A 23 -2.86 5.39 6.78
C SER A 23 -3.24 6.10 8.09
N GLY A 24 -2.28 6.29 8.99
CA GLY A 24 -2.50 6.81 10.34
C GLY A 24 -3.20 5.83 11.30
N HIS A 25 -3.40 4.57 10.91
CA HIS A 25 -4.07 3.57 11.74
C HIS A 25 -3.66 2.13 11.37
N ARG A 26 -3.95 1.21 12.28
CA ARG A 26 -3.81 -0.23 12.04
C ARG A 26 -5.09 -0.82 11.48
N PHE A 27 -4.95 -1.81 10.60
CA PHE A 27 -6.06 -2.55 10.02
C PHE A 27 -6.38 -3.83 10.83
N PRO A 28 -7.66 -4.21 11.03
CA PRO A 28 -8.02 -5.37 11.86
C PRO A 28 -7.36 -6.69 11.46
N TYR A 29 -7.21 -6.95 10.16
CA TYR A 29 -6.58 -8.18 9.63
C TYR A 29 -5.06 -8.25 9.87
N GLN A 30 -4.45 -7.22 10.46
CA GLN A 30 -3.06 -7.31 10.94
C GLN A 30 -2.97 -7.98 12.32
N GLU A 31 -4.08 -8.04 13.08
CA GLU A 31 -4.12 -8.57 14.45
C GLU A 31 -4.93 -9.86 14.57
N ASP A 32 -5.80 -10.16 13.60
CA ASP A 32 -6.66 -11.33 13.61
C ASP A 32 -6.55 -12.14 12.32
N ILE A 33 -5.94 -13.33 12.44
CA ILE A 33 -5.76 -14.26 11.32
C ILE A 33 -7.10 -14.72 10.73
N SER A 34 -8.17 -14.81 11.52
CA SER A 34 -9.47 -15.30 11.07
C SER A 34 -10.10 -14.41 9.99
N LEU A 35 -9.65 -13.16 9.89
CA LEU A 35 -10.10 -12.20 8.87
C LEU A 35 -9.47 -12.41 7.49
N VAL A 36 -8.52 -13.35 7.38
CA VAL A 36 -7.80 -13.66 6.12
C VAL A 36 -7.75 -15.15 5.79
N GLU A 37 -8.09 -16.05 6.72
CA GLU A 37 -7.96 -17.50 6.52
C GLU A 37 -8.78 -18.03 5.34
N ASP A 38 -9.97 -17.48 5.14
CA ASP A 38 -10.96 -17.88 4.13
C ASP A 38 -10.68 -17.32 2.72
N ILE A 39 -9.65 -16.49 2.58
CA ILE A 39 -9.27 -15.92 1.28
C ILE A 39 -8.78 -17.02 0.36
N ASP A 40 -9.52 -17.24 -0.73
CA ASP A 40 -9.08 -18.08 -1.83
C ASP A 40 -8.08 -17.29 -2.69
N LEU A 41 -6.79 -17.60 -2.54
CA LEU A 41 -5.73 -16.97 -3.32
C LEU A 41 -5.89 -17.22 -4.82
N MET A 42 -6.34 -18.40 -5.24
CA MET A 42 -6.51 -18.71 -6.66
C MET A 42 -7.63 -17.89 -7.28
N ALA A 43 -8.75 -17.74 -6.57
CA ALA A 43 -9.88 -16.94 -7.02
C ALA A 43 -9.57 -15.42 -6.97
N ALA A 44 -8.77 -14.99 -6.00
CA ALA A 44 -8.42 -13.57 -5.82
C ALA A 44 -7.36 -13.06 -6.80
N THR A 45 -6.59 -13.96 -7.44
CA THR A 45 -5.61 -13.57 -8.46
C THR A 45 -6.23 -13.51 -9.85
N PRO A 46 -6.03 -12.42 -10.60
CA PRO A 46 -6.51 -12.32 -11.97
C PRO A 46 -5.67 -13.21 -12.90
N GLY A 47 -6.33 -14.15 -13.58
CA GLY A 47 -5.70 -15.04 -14.56
C GLY A 47 -5.32 -16.42 -13.98
N PRO A 48 -5.02 -17.40 -14.85
CA PRO A 48 -4.72 -18.77 -14.44
C PRO A 48 -3.32 -18.95 -13.85
N ASP A 49 -2.53 -17.88 -13.76
CA ASP A 49 -1.10 -17.92 -13.50
C ASP A 49 -0.75 -17.13 -12.22
N LEU A 50 -0.23 -17.86 -11.22
CA LEU A 50 0.15 -17.36 -9.91
C LEU A 50 1.45 -16.55 -9.92
N ASN A 51 2.13 -16.41 -11.07
CA ASN A 51 3.40 -15.69 -11.20
C ASN A 51 3.46 -14.34 -10.47
N TRP A 52 2.32 -13.65 -10.28
CA TRP A 52 2.27 -12.41 -9.51
C TRP A 52 2.43 -12.58 -7.98
N LEU A 53 1.87 -13.66 -7.40
CA LEU A 53 1.96 -14.00 -5.97
C LEU A 53 3.23 -14.78 -5.61
N GLU A 54 3.89 -15.41 -6.58
CA GLU A 54 5.09 -16.21 -6.34
C GLU A 54 6.19 -15.38 -5.66
N ASP A 55 6.35 -14.12 -6.10
CA ASP A 55 7.29 -13.16 -5.52
C ASP A 55 6.85 -12.57 -4.17
N VAL A 56 5.62 -12.84 -3.72
CA VAL A 56 5.11 -12.36 -2.43
C VAL A 56 5.48 -13.37 -1.35
N GLN A 57 6.30 -12.92 -0.40
CA GLN A 57 6.87 -13.74 0.67
C GLN A 57 6.65 -13.04 2.01
N LEU A 58 6.70 -13.80 3.09
CA LEU A 58 6.85 -13.21 4.41
C LEU A 58 8.24 -12.60 4.53
N LEU A 59 8.28 -11.32 4.89
CA LEU A 59 9.47 -10.55 5.16
C LEU A 59 9.44 -10.08 6.63
N GLU A 60 10.37 -9.23 6.99
CA GLU A 60 10.45 -8.59 8.30
C GLU A 60 10.66 -7.10 8.13
N GLU A 61 9.92 -6.30 8.90
CA GLU A 61 10.13 -4.86 9.03
C GLU A 61 10.28 -4.52 10.51
N GLU A 62 11.44 -3.96 10.88
CA GLU A 62 11.76 -3.57 12.27
C GLU A 62 11.53 -4.71 13.29
N GLY A 63 11.95 -5.94 12.97
CA GLY A 63 11.76 -7.11 13.84
C GLY A 63 10.31 -7.64 13.86
N THR A 64 9.42 -7.11 13.04
CA THR A 64 8.01 -7.53 12.95
C THR A 64 7.78 -8.25 11.62
N PRO A 65 7.15 -9.44 11.60
CA PRO A 65 6.76 -10.10 10.36
C PRO A 65 5.91 -9.16 9.49
N ALA A 66 6.22 -9.07 8.19
CA ALA A 66 5.55 -8.14 7.29
C ALA A 66 5.48 -8.68 5.86
N VAL A 67 4.52 -8.16 5.08
CA VAL A 67 4.45 -8.39 3.64
C VAL A 67 4.64 -7.05 2.91
N PHE A 68 5.40 -7.06 1.82
CA PHE A 68 5.64 -5.84 1.04
C PHE A 68 4.51 -5.58 0.04
N ASP A 69 3.85 -4.44 0.17
CA ASP A 69 2.86 -3.95 -0.79
C ASP A 69 3.54 -3.11 -1.87
N ARG A 70 3.72 -3.71 -3.06
CA ARG A 70 4.27 -3.03 -4.24
C ARG A 70 3.41 -1.86 -4.74
N TYR A 71 2.11 -1.83 -4.42
CA TYR A 71 1.20 -0.77 -4.87
C TYR A 71 1.42 0.55 -4.12
N SER A 72 1.80 0.47 -2.85
CA SER A 72 2.14 1.62 -2.00
C SER A 72 3.64 1.78 -1.73
N ASN A 73 4.47 0.81 -2.12
CA ASN A 73 5.87 0.67 -1.74
C ASN A 73 6.07 0.76 -0.21
N SER A 74 5.23 0.04 0.53
CA SER A 74 5.25 0.02 1.99
C SER A 74 5.14 -1.39 2.55
N PHE A 75 5.61 -1.57 3.79
CA PHE A 75 5.44 -2.82 4.52
C PHE A 75 4.09 -2.86 5.24
N LEU A 76 3.42 -4.00 5.19
CA LEU A 76 2.24 -4.30 5.99
C LEU A 76 2.60 -5.32 7.07
N LYS A 77 2.73 -4.84 8.31
CA LYS A 77 3.12 -5.64 9.48
C LYS A 77 2.00 -6.59 9.91
N ILE A 78 2.37 -7.76 10.45
CA ILE A 78 1.48 -8.83 10.92
C ILE A 78 1.79 -9.07 12.42
N TYR A 79 0.77 -8.95 13.28
CA TYR A 79 0.91 -8.97 14.74
C TYR A 79 0.28 -10.21 15.41
N PHE A 80 -0.18 -11.17 14.62
CA PHE A 80 -0.65 -12.46 15.14
C PHE A 80 0.40 -13.56 14.88
N PRO A 81 0.41 -14.64 15.69
CA PRO A 81 1.28 -15.78 15.45
C PRO A 81 0.96 -16.44 14.09
N ILE A 82 1.95 -16.51 13.23
CA ILE A 82 1.82 -17.18 11.92
C ILE A 82 2.09 -18.67 12.10
N PRO A 83 1.19 -19.57 11.67
CA PRO A 83 1.43 -21.01 11.75
C PRO A 83 2.66 -21.43 10.95
N GLU A 84 3.50 -22.30 11.54
CA GLU A 84 4.70 -22.85 10.90
C GLU A 84 4.35 -23.54 9.57
N GLY A 85 5.11 -23.24 8.52
CA GLY A 85 4.92 -23.78 7.18
C GLY A 85 3.82 -23.08 6.35
N ARG A 86 3.16 -22.05 6.91
CA ARG A 86 2.13 -21.23 6.23
C ARG A 86 2.55 -19.77 6.07
N GLU A 87 3.82 -19.44 6.24
CA GLU A 87 4.34 -18.07 6.30
C GLU A 87 4.00 -17.27 5.05
N ASN A 88 4.39 -17.78 3.88
CA ASN A 88 4.14 -17.13 2.60
C ASN A 88 2.66 -17.14 2.21
N GLU A 89 1.93 -18.19 2.58
CA GLU A 89 0.48 -18.27 2.35
C GLU A 89 -0.24 -17.13 3.10
N ILE A 90 0.04 -16.98 4.39
CA ILE A 90 -0.56 -15.96 5.24
C ILE A 90 -0.13 -14.56 4.80
N ALA A 91 1.14 -14.34 4.47
CA ALA A 91 1.61 -13.06 3.93
C ALA A 91 0.81 -12.64 2.68
N ARG A 92 0.60 -13.57 1.74
CA ARG A 92 -0.21 -13.34 0.53
C ARG A 92 -1.66 -13.03 0.88
N LYS A 93 -2.27 -13.78 1.79
CA LYS A 93 -3.67 -13.57 2.22
C LYS A 93 -3.86 -12.19 2.87
N VAL A 94 -2.94 -11.78 3.73
CA VAL A 94 -2.94 -10.44 4.34
C VAL A 94 -2.81 -9.35 3.27
N LEU A 95 -1.91 -9.50 2.30
CA LEU A 95 -1.76 -8.55 1.19
C LEU A 95 -3.03 -8.49 0.33
N ILE A 96 -3.61 -9.63 -0.04
CA ILE A 96 -4.85 -9.70 -0.82
C ILE A 96 -5.99 -9.00 -0.07
N LYS A 97 -6.15 -9.26 1.23
CA LYS A 97 -7.16 -8.58 2.05
C LYS A 97 -6.99 -7.06 2.02
N HIS A 98 -5.75 -6.60 2.16
CA HIS A 98 -5.40 -5.18 2.14
C HIS A 98 -5.75 -4.52 0.80
N LEU A 99 -5.47 -5.20 -0.31
CA LEU A 99 -5.75 -4.72 -1.66
C LEU A 99 -7.26 -4.71 -1.96
N GLN A 100 -7.97 -5.77 -1.60
CA GLN A 100 -9.42 -5.90 -1.78
C GLN A 100 -10.22 -4.90 -0.92
N ALA A 101 -9.72 -4.58 0.27
CA ALA A 101 -10.30 -3.54 1.11
C ALA A 101 -10.02 -2.11 0.60
N GLY A 102 -9.19 -1.95 -0.43
CA GLY A 102 -8.76 -0.64 -0.93
C GLY A 102 -7.85 0.13 0.02
N ASN A 103 -7.27 -0.56 1.01
CA ASN A 103 -6.50 0.04 2.09
C ASN A 103 -5.05 0.35 1.70
N SER A 104 -4.57 -0.20 0.57
CA SER A 104 -3.28 0.20 0.00
C SER A 104 -3.32 1.68 -0.31
N TYR A 105 -2.34 2.43 0.20
CA TYR A 105 -2.29 3.88 0.03
C TYR A 105 -2.31 4.28 -1.45
N GLY A 106 -1.66 3.50 -2.32
CA GLY A 106 -1.70 3.71 -3.78
C GLY A 106 -3.11 3.58 -4.37
N ILE A 107 -3.97 2.71 -3.81
CA ILE A 107 -5.37 2.57 -4.20
C ILE A 107 -6.19 3.76 -3.69
N ALA A 108 -6.03 4.14 -2.41
CA ALA A 108 -6.74 5.25 -1.79
C ALA A 108 -6.53 6.58 -2.55
N LEU A 109 -5.32 6.80 -3.09
CA LEU A 109 -5.00 8.00 -3.86
C LEU A 109 -5.70 8.08 -5.22
N LYS A 110 -6.15 6.95 -5.81
CA LYS A 110 -6.71 6.95 -7.16
C LYS A 110 -7.96 7.82 -7.28
N GLU A 111 -8.83 7.82 -6.27
CA GLU A 111 -10.07 8.60 -6.29
C GLU A 111 -9.79 10.10 -6.52
N ARG A 112 -8.71 10.62 -5.96
CA ARG A 112 -8.35 12.05 -6.04
C ARG A 112 -7.41 12.38 -7.20
N HIS A 113 -6.50 11.46 -7.54
CA HIS A 113 -5.34 11.78 -8.37
C HIS A 113 -5.33 11.07 -9.72
N CYS A 114 -6.25 10.13 -9.95
CA CYS A 114 -6.27 9.40 -11.19
C CYS A 114 -6.65 10.31 -12.37
N LYS A 115 -5.82 10.33 -13.41
CA LYS A 115 -5.99 11.17 -14.60
C LYS A 115 -6.78 10.51 -15.72
N PHE A 116 -6.82 9.17 -15.75
CA PHE A 116 -7.39 8.39 -16.84
C PHE A 116 -8.35 7.33 -16.28
N PRO A 117 -9.48 7.05 -16.95
CA PRO A 117 -10.42 6.04 -16.50
C PRO A 117 -9.77 4.69 -16.22
N GLN A 118 -9.92 4.17 -15.00
CA GLN A 118 -9.46 2.83 -14.61
C GLN A 118 -10.23 2.29 -13.40
N PRO A 119 -10.24 0.96 -13.16
CA PRO A 119 -10.80 0.38 -11.95
C PRO A 119 -10.06 0.85 -10.68
N GLN A 120 -10.80 1.31 -9.68
CA GLN A 120 -10.26 1.75 -8.39
C GLN A 120 -9.45 0.64 -7.70
N LEU A 121 -10.08 -0.49 -7.44
CA LEU A 121 -9.48 -1.64 -6.76
C LEU A 121 -8.68 -2.52 -7.74
N GLY A 122 -8.39 -2.03 -8.96
CA GLY A 122 -7.68 -2.81 -9.96
C GLY A 122 -8.42 -4.13 -10.24
N PRO A 123 -7.70 -5.24 -10.41
CA PRO A 123 -8.31 -6.51 -10.73
C PRO A 123 -8.65 -7.36 -9.49
N TRP A 124 -8.57 -6.79 -8.28
CA TRP A 124 -8.73 -7.52 -7.01
C TRP A 124 -10.18 -7.79 -6.62
N VAL A 125 -11.11 -7.00 -7.18
CA VAL A 125 -12.54 -7.05 -6.89
C VAL A 125 -13.30 -6.90 -8.20
N GLU A 126 -14.25 -7.80 -8.44
CA GLU A 126 -15.19 -7.70 -9.56
C GLU A 126 -16.04 -6.43 -9.44
N ASP A 127 -16.43 -5.86 -10.58
CA ASP A 127 -17.26 -4.63 -10.63
C ASP A 127 -16.69 -3.43 -9.85
N SER A 128 -15.37 -3.37 -9.68
CA SER A 128 -14.70 -2.21 -9.07
C SER A 128 -15.13 -0.91 -9.77
N PRO A 129 -15.49 0.14 -9.03
CA PRO A 129 -15.88 1.42 -9.62
C PRO A 129 -14.75 2.00 -10.47
N THR A 130 -15.13 2.75 -11.52
CA THR A 130 -14.17 3.45 -12.37
C THR A 130 -13.87 4.83 -11.80
N VAL A 131 -12.58 5.15 -11.65
CA VAL A 131 -12.06 6.45 -11.20
C VAL A 131 -11.29 7.13 -12.33
N GLY A 132 -11.06 8.44 -12.22
CA GLY A 132 -10.31 9.21 -13.22
C GLY A 132 -11.13 9.63 -14.45
N THR A 133 -12.45 9.66 -14.35
CA THR A 133 -13.37 10.07 -15.44
C THR A 133 -13.56 11.60 -15.54
N ASP A 134 -13.29 12.35 -14.48
CA ASP A 134 -13.44 13.82 -14.42
C ASP A 134 -12.22 14.47 -13.72
N TRP A 135 -11.02 14.06 -14.12
CA TRP A 135 -9.80 14.66 -13.55
C TRP A 135 -9.67 16.13 -13.95
N LYS A 136 -9.37 16.98 -12.97
CA LYS A 136 -9.08 18.40 -13.18
C LYS A 136 -7.67 18.72 -12.69
N PRO A 137 -6.90 19.53 -13.44
CA PRO A 137 -5.59 19.96 -12.98
C PRO A 137 -5.71 20.77 -11.69
N SER A 138 -4.79 20.54 -10.76
CA SER A 138 -4.63 21.40 -9.59
C SER A 138 -4.29 22.81 -10.06
N VAL A 139 -5.10 23.79 -9.67
CA VAL A 139 -4.84 25.21 -9.94
C VAL A 139 -4.23 25.80 -8.66
N LEU A 140 -3.05 26.41 -8.79
CA LEU A 140 -2.47 27.18 -7.68
C LEU A 140 -3.05 28.60 -7.73
N GLU A 141 -3.79 28.98 -6.70
CA GLU A 141 -4.44 30.28 -6.63
C GLU A 141 -3.40 31.41 -6.76
N GLY A 142 -3.63 32.34 -7.71
CA GLY A 142 -2.73 33.46 -7.98
C GLY A 142 -1.48 33.13 -8.79
N TRP A 143 -1.32 31.90 -9.29
CA TRP A 143 -0.23 31.56 -10.21
C TRP A 143 -0.67 31.64 -11.67
N GLU A 144 0.01 32.48 -12.44
CA GLU A 144 -0.10 32.52 -13.89
C GLU A 144 1.16 31.90 -14.52
N PRO A 145 1.03 31.09 -15.59
CA PRO A 145 2.18 30.54 -16.29
C PRO A 145 3.04 31.67 -16.90
N PRO A 146 4.37 31.53 -16.95
CA PRO A 146 5.24 32.51 -17.60
C PRO A 146 4.87 32.70 -19.08
N GLU A 147 4.95 33.93 -19.58
CA GLU A 147 4.85 34.18 -21.02
C GLU A 147 6.00 33.46 -21.76
N HIS A 148 5.65 32.72 -22.82
CA HIS A 148 6.56 31.90 -23.62
C HIS A 148 7.58 32.73 -24.42
#